data_AF-A0A178D2I8-F1
#
_entry.id   AF-A0A178D2I8-F1
#
_cell.length_a   1.000
_cell.length_b   1.000
_cell.length_c   1.000
_cell.angle_alpha   90.00
_cell.angle_beta   90.00
_cell.angle_gamma   90.00
#
_symmetry.space_group_name_H-M   'P 1'
#
loop_
_entity.id
_entity.type
_entity.pdbx_description
1 polymer ?
#
loop_
_entity_poly.entity_id
_entity_poly.type
_entity_poly.pdbx_seq_one_letter_code
_entity_poly.pdbx_strand_id
1 'polypeptide(L)'
;MFGLSSSWYDWKDLGLEHYYGASALLSELLIENPKVPLKTTQFFAEFLVYWWMMLSFACDPELRQIQDPPPIPQHMPEPRMPHPLTGISPESQLLLGKVGRLVLSQRRTALRQATTTAGALNCGLAGNEEPRNLEHQLVSLKLPTADMVLDPQDPHTSVNDLVNIAQAYQLCGLLLLYCAYPNLLDCKLPPETSHAARTWVSETPRSIAEYLISLAFHVLRVLEQNSKNSGTRTIEAILLLIVSGVLSQRAVCPSGSEGEIQCDICYQLPGISRSHEHSSLHGQMTATEARALVVTRFQRIQDILPFNTIWRMKLLVLEIWRLMDQGSDVFWVDLLVQNNWQFVMI
;
A
#
# COMPACT_ATOMS: atom_id res chain seq x y z
N MET A 1 0.58 -13.98 -24.15
CA MET A 1 0.59 -13.02 -23.04
C MET A 1 0.54 -13.83 -21.74
N PHE A 2 1.70 -14.17 -21.18
CA PHE A 2 1.82 -14.93 -19.92
C PHE A 2 2.69 -14.16 -18.91
N GLY A 3 2.69 -12.81 -18.94
CA GLY A 3 3.45 -12.01 -17.99
C GLY A 3 2.76 -11.94 -16.62
N LEU A 4 2.47 -10.73 -16.16
CA LEU A 4 1.55 -10.47 -15.04
C LEU A 4 0.28 -11.34 -15.09
N SER A 5 -0.29 -11.52 -16.28
CA SER A 5 -1.50 -12.32 -16.51
C SER A 5 -1.35 -13.83 -16.28
N SER A 6 -0.15 -14.36 -16.02
CA SER A 6 0.03 -15.80 -15.74
C SER A 6 -0.76 -16.26 -14.52
N SER A 7 -0.79 -15.42 -13.49
CA SER A 7 -1.55 -15.65 -12.27
C SER A 7 -3.07 -15.78 -12.49
N TRP A 8 -3.59 -15.33 -13.64
CA TRP A 8 -5.00 -15.48 -13.99
C TRP A 8 -5.36 -16.92 -14.38
N TYR A 9 -4.40 -17.68 -14.91
CA TYR A 9 -4.58 -19.07 -15.33
C TYR A 9 -4.09 -20.05 -14.26
N ASP A 10 -2.84 -19.88 -13.82
CA ASP A 10 -2.28 -20.60 -12.68
C ASP A 10 -1.86 -19.58 -11.63
N TRP A 11 -2.61 -19.55 -10.53
CA TRP A 11 -2.37 -18.63 -9.42
C TRP A 11 -0.99 -18.81 -8.77
N LYS A 12 -0.34 -19.97 -8.95
CA LYS A 12 1.04 -20.21 -8.47
C LYS A 12 2.11 -19.72 -9.45
N ASP A 13 1.73 -19.42 -10.69
CA ASP A 13 2.63 -18.86 -11.68
C ASP A 13 2.72 -17.34 -11.51
N LEU A 14 3.81 -16.91 -10.89
CA LEU A 14 4.12 -15.50 -10.67
C LEU A 14 4.62 -14.78 -11.95
N GLY A 15 4.87 -15.51 -13.04
CA GLY A 15 5.41 -14.96 -14.27
C GLY A 15 6.87 -14.50 -14.16
N LEU A 16 7.65 -15.03 -13.21
CA LEU A 16 9.01 -14.57 -12.90
C LEU A 16 9.97 -14.66 -14.10
N GLU A 17 9.94 -15.76 -14.86
CA GLU A 17 10.78 -15.91 -16.05
C GLU A 17 10.51 -14.80 -17.08
N HIS A 18 9.24 -14.41 -17.23
CA HIS A 18 8.85 -13.33 -18.12
C HIS A 18 9.27 -11.96 -17.58
N TYR A 19 9.21 -11.75 -16.27
CA TYR A 19 9.71 -10.52 -15.64
C TYR A 19 11.21 -10.36 -15.87
N TYR A 20 12.00 -11.43 -15.65
CA TYR A 20 13.44 -11.42 -15.88
C TYR A 20 13.79 -11.19 -17.35
N GLY A 21 13.11 -11.91 -18.26
CA GLY A 21 13.29 -11.70 -19.70
C GLY A 21 12.97 -10.26 -20.12
N ALA A 22 11.85 -9.70 -19.66
CA ALA A 22 11.46 -8.32 -19.97
C ALA A 22 12.44 -7.29 -19.40
N SER A 23 12.93 -7.50 -18.17
CA SER A 23 13.90 -6.62 -17.52
C SER A 23 15.25 -6.64 -18.22
N ALA A 24 15.72 -7.82 -18.63
CA ALA A 24 16.94 -7.99 -19.41
C ALA A 24 16.82 -7.31 -20.78
N LEU A 25 15.74 -7.56 -21.51
CA LEU A 25 15.50 -6.96 -22.83
C LEU A 25 15.43 -5.43 -22.77
N LEU A 26 14.78 -4.85 -21.76
CA LEU A 26 14.73 -3.39 -21.62
C LEU A 26 16.12 -2.81 -21.30
N SER A 27 16.90 -3.51 -20.48
CA SER A 27 18.27 -3.11 -20.14
C SER A 27 19.19 -3.17 -21.37
N GLU A 28 19.09 -4.23 -22.17
CA GLU A 28 19.81 -4.36 -23.44
C GLU A 28 19.39 -3.28 -24.44
N LEU A 29 18.09 -3.04 -24.61
CA LEU A 29 17.56 -1.99 -25.49
C LEU A 29 18.14 -0.60 -25.15
N LEU A 30 18.24 -0.30 -23.84
CA LEU A 30 18.80 0.94 -23.33
C LEU A 30 20.29 1.10 -23.64
N ILE A 31 21.05 0.01 -23.64
CA ILE A 31 22.49 0.00 -23.91
C ILE A 31 22.74 0.08 -25.42
N GLU A 32 22.04 -0.74 -26.21
CA GLU A 32 22.34 -0.95 -27.63
C GLU A 32 21.73 0.12 -28.54
N ASN A 33 20.59 0.71 -28.15
CA ASN A 33 19.80 1.57 -29.02
C ASN A 33 19.50 2.93 -28.37
N PRO A 34 20.48 3.84 -28.28
CA PRO A 34 20.29 5.17 -27.69
C PRO A 34 19.29 6.07 -28.47
N LYS A 35 18.82 5.61 -29.64
CA LYS A 35 17.81 6.28 -30.46
C LYS A 35 16.38 5.91 -30.10
N VAL A 36 16.15 4.96 -29.21
CA VAL A 36 14.79 4.61 -28.77
C VAL A 36 14.15 5.82 -28.10
N PRO A 37 12.91 6.20 -28.47
CA PRO A 37 12.24 7.32 -27.84
C PRO A 37 12.14 7.14 -26.33
N LEU A 38 12.53 8.17 -25.57
CA LEU A 38 12.49 8.16 -24.11
C LEU A 38 11.12 7.73 -23.56
N LYS A 39 10.03 8.18 -24.21
CA LYS A 39 8.65 7.83 -23.84
C LYS A 39 8.39 6.32 -23.91
N THR A 40 8.95 5.63 -24.91
CA THR A 40 8.78 4.18 -25.07
C THR A 40 9.52 3.43 -23.97
N THR A 41 10.78 3.80 -23.72
CA THR A 41 11.57 3.22 -22.62
C THR A 41 10.90 3.45 -21.28
N GLN A 42 10.43 4.67 -21.03
CA GLN A 42 9.75 5.04 -19.80
C GLN A 42 8.48 4.21 -19.59
N PHE A 43 7.66 4.03 -20.63
CA PHE A 43 6.46 3.19 -20.57
C PHE A 43 6.78 1.78 -20.07
N PHE A 44 7.80 1.12 -20.65
CA PHE A 44 8.16 -0.23 -20.24
C PHE A 44 8.83 -0.28 -18.86
N ALA A 45 9.65 0.72 -18.51
CA ALA A 45 10.25 0.79 -17.17
C ALA A 45 9.17 0.92 -16.09
N GLU A 46 8.18 1.79 -16.31
CA GLU A 46 7.06 1.97 -15.39
C GLU A 46 6.17 0.71 -15.31
N PHE A 47 5.92 0.03 -16.43
CA PHE A 47 5.25 -1.27 -16.41
C PHE A 47 5.98 -2.29 -15.53
N LEU A 48 7.31 -2.37 -15.64
CA LEU A 48 8.13 -3.27 -14.82
C LEU A 48 8.14 -2.88 -13.34
N VAL A 49 8.05 -1.59 -13.01
CA VAL A 49 7.89 -1.13 -11.62
C VAL A 49 6.61 -1.67 -11.00
N TYR A 50 5.47 -1.56 -11.70
CA TYR A 50 4.21 -2.11 -11.22
C TYR A 50 4.31 -3.64 -11.05
N TRP A 51 4.87 -4.34 -12.04
CA TRP A 51 5.04 -5.80 -11.94
C TRP A 51 5.92 -6.21 -10.77
N TRP A 52 7.06 -5.56 -10.61
CA TRP A 52 7.97 -5.81 -9.50
C TRP A 52 7.33 -5.55 -8.14
N MET A 53 6.53 -4.48 -8.01
CA MET A 53 5.77 -4.20 -6.79
C MET A 53 4.84 -5.37 -6.47
N MET A 54 4.12 -5.91 -7.45
CA MET A 54 3.22 -7.04 -7.19
C MET A 54 3.97 -8.32 -6.81
N LEU A 55 5.10 -8.59 -7.47
CA LEU A 55 5.98 -9.71 -7.13
C LEU A 55 6.57 -9.58 -5.72
N SER A 56 6.77 -8.37 -5.25
CA SER A 56 7.34 -8.07 -3.93
C SER A 56 6.51 -8.60 -2.77
N PHE A 57 5.21 -8.79 -2.98
CA PHE A 57 4.31 -9.37 -1.99
C PHE A 57 4.07 -10.88 -2.15
N ALA A 58 4.35 -11.44 -3.33
CA ALA A 58 4.04 -12.82 -3.65
C ALA A 58 5.27 -13.75 -3.56
N CYS A 59 6.45 -13.23 -3.90
CA CYS A 59 7.67 -14.03 -4.01
C CYS A 59 8.47 -14.03 -2.72
N ASP A 60 8.73 -15.23 -2.21
CA ASP A 60 9.59 -15.46 -1.05
C ASP A 60 10.96 -14.79 -1.20
N PRO A 61 11.29 -13.76 -0.39
CA PRO A 61 12.56 -13.04 -0.46
C PRO A 61 13.79 -13.92 -0.22
N GLU A 62 13.64 -15.02 0.54
CA GLU A 62 14.76 -15.90 0.87
C GLU A 62 15.01 -16.99 -0.17
N LEU A 63 13.95 -17.49 -0.81
CA LEU A 63 14.09 -18.50 -1.86
C LEU A 63 14.47 -17.87 -3.20
N ARG A 64 14.03 -16.63 -3.45
CA ARG A 64 14.20 -15.96 -4.74
C ARG A 64 14.43 -14.46 -4.56
N GLN A 65 15.62 -14.03 -4.96
CA GLN A 65 15.94 -12.62 -5.15
C GLN A 65 15.34 -12.17 -6.47
N ILE A 66 14.36 -11.26 -6.42
CA ILE A 66 13.83 -10.61 -7.61
C ILE A 66 14.73 -9.43 -7.93
N GLN A 67 15.18 -9.34 -9.17
CA GLN A 67 15.92 -8.18 -9.66
C GLN A 67 15.07 -6.91 -9.53
N ASP A 68 15.66 -5.85 -8.98
CA ASP A 68 15.02 -4.53 -8.94
C ASP A 68 14.59 -4.09 -10.35
N PRO A 69 13.48 -3.34 -10.47
CA PRO A 69 13.01 -2.90 -11.76
C PRO A 69 14.03 -1.94 -12.38
N PRO A 70 14.14 -1.90 -13.72
CA PRO A 70 15.00 -0.96 -14.39
C PRO A 70 14.77 0.48 -13.91
N PRO A 71 15.83 1.30 -13.79
CA PRO A 71 15.71 2.65 -13.26
C PRO A 71 14.76 3.48 -14.11
N ILE A 72 13.86 4.21 -13.43
CA ILE A 72 12.98 5.18 -14.08
C ILE A 72 13.87 6.33 -14.62
N PRO A 73 13.69 6.78 -15.87
CA PRO A 73 14.47 7.88 -16.40
C PRO A 73 14.34 9.16 -15.55
N GLN A 74 15.46 9.75 -15.14
CA GLN A 74 15.52 10.84 -14.16
C GLN A 74 14.95 12.20 -14.64
N HIS A 75 14.79 12.39 -15.96
CA HIS A 75 14.25 13.61 -16.55
C HIS A 75 12.91 13.31 -17.20
N MET A 76 11.86 13.39 -16.39
CA MET A 76 10.50 13.24 -16.86
C MET A 76 10.10 14.55 -17.55
N PRO A 77 9.73 14.55 -18.84
CA PRO A 77 9.24 15.75 -19.48
C PRO A 77 7.94 16.19 -18.79
N GLU A 78 7.91 17.42 -18.30
CA GLU A 78 6.70 18.07 -17.79
C GLU A 78 5.91 18.66 -18.97
N PRO A 79 4.57 18.56 -18.97
CA PRO A 79 3.71 17.83 -18.02
C PRO A 79 3.81 16.30 -18.14
N ARG A 80 3.70 15.59 -17.00
CA ARG A 80 3.85 14.12 -16.90
C ARG A 80 2.68 13.41 -17.59
N MET A 81 3.00 12.48 -18.49
CA MET A 81 2.00 11.60 -19.10
C MET A 81 1.65 10.47 -18.13
N PRO A 82 0.37 10.28 -17.76
CA PRO A 82 -0.05 9.16 -16.93
C PRO A 82 0.25 7.82 -17.60
N HIS A 83 0.76 6.87 -16.83
CA HIS A 83 0.93 5.49 -17.26
C HIS A 83 -0.24 4.62 -16.74
N PRO A 84 -0.76 3.66 -17.53
CA PRO A 84 -1.97 2.90 -17.15
C PRO A 84 -1.89 2.11 -15.84
N LEU A 85 -0.69 1.74 -15.38
CA LEU A 85 -0.52 0.91 -14.17
C LEU A 85 0.13 1.65 -13.00
N THR A 86 1.00 2.61 -13.29
CA THR A 86 1.76 3.40 -12.31
C THR A 86 1.18 4.79 -12.08
N GLY A 87 0.17 5.16 -12.88
CA GLY A 87 -0.47 6.48 -12.84
C GLY A 87 0.56 7.57 -13.05
N ILE A 88 0.66 8.46 -12.07
CA ILE A 88 1.57 9.62 -12.09
C ILE A 88 2.73 9.47 -11.11
N SER A 89 2.81 8.37 -10.36
CA SER A 89 3.90 8.12 -9.42
C SER A 89 4.30 6.65 -9.34
N PRO A 90 5.05 6.13 -10.34
CA PRO A 90 5.79 4.88 -10.21
C PRO A 90 6.70 4.87 -8.97
N GLU A 91 7.16 6.02 -8.47
CA GLU A 91 7.99 6.12 -7.28
C GLU A 91 7.23 5.66 -6.01
N SER A 92 5.95 6.04 -5.87
CA SER A 92 5.10 5.59 -4.75
C SER A 92 4.92 4.07 -4.75
N GLN A 93 4.74 3.47 -5.93
CA GLN A 93 4.60 2.02 -6.12
C GLN A 93 5.91 1.27 -5.88
N LEU A 94 7.03 1.82 -6.34
CA LEU A 94 8.36 1.27 -6.06
C LEU A 94 8.63 1.24 -4.55
N LEU A 95 8.33 2.33 -3.83
CA LEU A 95 8.48 2.38 -2.38
C LEU A 95 7.54 1.41 -1.68
N LEU A 96 6.28 1.30 -2.11
CA LEU A 96 5.34 0.31 -1.57
C LEU A 96 5.86 -1.12 -1.78
N GLY A 97 6.42 -1.44 -2.96
CA GLY A 97 7.01 -2.75 -3.23
C GLY A 97 8.20 -3.04 -2.31
N LYS A 98 9.08 -2.07 -2.07
CA LYS A 98 10.19 -2.20 -1.11
C LYS A 98 9.69 -2.48 0.31
N VAL A 99 8.69 -1.75 0.77
CA VAL A 99 8.01 -2.02 2.05
C VAL A 99 7.42 -3.42 2.06
N GLY A 100 6.73 -3.83 0.98
CA GLY A 100 6.15 -5.16 0.82
C GLY A 100 7.18 -6.28 0.98
N ARG A 101 8.34 -6.18 0.31
CA ARG A 101 9.43 -7.19 0.45
C ARG A 101 9.98 -7.23 1.86
N LEU A 102 10.22 -6.06 2.47
CA LEU A 102 10.74 -5.95 3.83
C LEU A 102 9.80 -6.62 4.84
N VAL A 103 8.51 -6.28 4.77
CA VAL A 103 7.48 -6.84 5.64
C VAL A 103 7.31 -8.34 5.40
N LEU A 104 7.29 -8.79 4.15
CA LEU A 104 7.19 -10.22 3.84
C LEU A 104 8.37 -11.03 4.43
N SER A 105 9.58 -10.50 4.30
CA SER A 105 10.79 -11.11 4.88
C SER A 105 10.70 -11.19 6.41
N GLN A 106 10.33 -10.07 7.04
CA GLN A 106 10.19 -9.99 8.49
C GLN A 106 9.13 -10.93 9.05
N ARG A 107 7.94 -10.98 8.43
CA ARG A 107 6.85 -11.87 8.88
C ARG A 107 7.20 -13.34 8.71
N ARG A 108 7.83 -13.72 7.58
CA ARG A 108 8.32 -15.10 7.38
C ARG A 108 9.35 -15.50 8.44
N THR A 109 10.30 -14.61 8.73
CA THR A 109 11.30 -14.85 9.78
C THR A 109 10.63 -15.05 11.15
N ALA A 110 9.69 -14.17 11.50
CA ALA A 110 8.95 -14.26 12.77
C ALA A 110 8.15 -15.57 12.89
N LEU A 111 7.43 -15.97 11.83
CA LEU A 111 6.67 -17.23 11.81
C LEU A 111 7.57 -18.46 12.00
N ARG A 112 8.76 -18.48 11.41
CA ARG A 112 9.72 -19.58 11.61
C ARG A 112 10.27 -19.60 13.02
N GLN A 113 10.65 -18.45 13.57
CA GLN A 113 11.18 -18.37 14.93
C GLN A 113 10.17 -18.82 15.98
N ALA A 114 8.88 -18.51 15.78
CA ALA A 114 7.79 -18.98 16.64
C ALA A 114 7.67 -20.52 16.70
N THR A 115 8.14 -21.24 15.67
CA THR A 115 8.14 -22.71 15.64
C THR A 115 9.37 -23.37 16.30
N THR A 116 10.39 -22.59 16.67
CA THR A 116 11.65 -23.10 17.23
C THR A 116 11.85 -22.64 18.67
N THR A 117 12.07 -23.58 19.61
CA THR A 117 12.25 -23.29 21.06
C THR A 117 13.43 -22.37 21.37
N ALA A 118 14.39 -22.23 20.44
CA ALA A 118 15.56 -21.35 20.56
C ALA A 118 15.38 -19.94 19.95
N GLY A 119 14.30 -19.70 19.19
CA GLY A 119 14.07 -18.45 18.45
C GLY A 119 13.56 -17.28 19.31
N ALA A 120 13.04 -17.57 20.51
CA ALA A 120 12.46 -16.57 21.41
C ALA A 120 13.48 -15.56 21.97
N LEU A 121 14.79 -15.83 21.87
CA LEU A 121 15.85 -15.01 22.46
C LEU A 121 16.47 -13.97 21.49
N ASN A 122 16.19 -14.04 20.19
CA ASN A 122 16.81 -13.18 19.17
C ASN A 122 15.87 -12.18 18.49
N CYS A 123 14.60 -12.11 18.91
CA CYS A 123 13.65 -11.14 18.37
C CYS A 123 13.79 -9.79 19.10
N GLY A 124 14.97 -9.18 19.02
CA GLY A 124 15.23 -7.93 19.68
C GLY A 124 16.52 -7.28 19.18
N LEU A 125 16.39 -6.04 18.70
CA LEU A 125 17.47 -5.04 18.70
C LEU A 125 18.52 -5.12 17.59
N ALA A 126 18.18 -5.55 16.38
CA ALA A 126 18.88 -4.97 15.22
C ALA A 126 18.19 -3.64 14.91
N GLY A 127 18.87 -2.52 15.15
CA GLY A 127 18.46 -1.20 14.66
C GLY A 127 18.48 -1.23 13.15
N ASN A 128 17.42 -1.74 12.53
CA ASN A 128 17.31 -1.80 11.10
C ASN A 128 17.08 -0.37 10.60
N GLU A 129 18.14 0.22 10.02
CA GLU A 129 18.10 1.52 9.35
C GLU A 129 17.15 1.51 8.14
N GLU A 130 16.92 0.34 7.53
CA GLU A 130 16.11 0.18 6.34
C GLU A 130 14.64 0.62 6.51
N PRO A 131 13.86 0.17 7.53
CA PRO A 131 12.54 0.71 7.82
C PRO A 131 12.51 2.24 7.96
N ARG A 132 13.48 2.83 8.68
CA ARG A 132 13.57 4.29 8.87
C ARG A 132 13.85 5.02 7.56
N ASN A 133 14.72 4.46 6.73
CA ASN A 133 15.04 5.00 5.41
C ASN A 133 13.84 4.94 4.45
N LEU A 134 13.07 3.85 4.46
CA LEU A 134 11.84 3.72 3.67
C LEU A 134 10.76 4.67 4.16
N GLU A 135 10.59 4.80 5.48
CA GLU A 135 9.69 5.78 6.07
C GLU A 135 10.06 7.19 5.61
N HIS A 136 11.34 7.57 5.73
CA HIS A 136 11.80 8.89 5.31
C HIS A 136 11.53 9.14 3.82
N GLN A 137 11.83 8.17 2.94
CA GLN A 137 11.53 8.26 1.51
C GLN A 137 10.03 8.41 1.23
N LEU A 138 9.18 7.64 1.91
CA LEU A 138 7.73 7.75 1.77
C LEU A 138 7.20 9.11 2.25
N VAL A 139 7.66 9.61 3.40
CA VAL A 139 7.22 10.92 3.93
C VAL A 139 7.73 12.09 3.09
N SER A 140 8.93 11.97 2.51
CA SER A 140 9.54 13.03 1.70
C SER A 140 9.17 12.97 0.22
N LEU A 141 8.47 11.90 -0.22
CA LEU A 141 8.03 11.76 -1.60
C LEU A 141 7.06 12.90 -1.98
N LYS A 142 7.44 13.65 -3.02
CA LYS A 142 6.60 14.70 -3.60
C LYS A 142 5.83 14.13 -4.78
N LEU A 143 4.52 14.08 -4.64
CA LEU A 143 3.62 13.67 -5.73
C LEU A 143 3.39 14.85 -6.69
N PRO A 144 3.25 14.59 -8.01
CA PRO A 144 2.88 15.63 -8.96
C PRO A 144 1.50 16.21 -8.61
N THR A 145 1.36 17.53 -8.69
CA THR A 145 0.06 18.21 -8.59
C THR A 145 -0.70 18.10 -9.92
N ALA A 146 -2.02 18.33 -9.89
CA ALA A 146 -2.89 18.13 -11.06
C ALA A 146 -2.47 18.97 -12.29
N ASP A 147 -1.88 20.15 -12.08
CA ASP A 147 -1.36 21.03 -13.14
C ASP A 147 -0.09 20.49 -13.82
N MET A 148 0.64 19.58 -13.15
CA MET A 148 1.85 18.95 -13.68
C MET A 148 1.55 17.68 -14.49
N VAL A 149 0.27 17.32 -14.67
CA VAL A 149 -0.16 16.04 -15.27
C VAL A 149 -0.97 16.30 -16.53
N LEU A 150 -0.65 15.57 -17.60
CA LEU A 150 -1.47 15.56 -18.81
C LEU A 150 -2.80 14.87 -18.56
N ASP A 151 -3.88 15.45 -19.07
CA ASP A 151 -5.19 14.81 -19.06
C ASP A 151 -5.12 13.46 -19.80
N PRO A 152 -5.49 12.33 -19.14
CA PRO A 152 -5.46 11.00 -19.75
C PRO A 152 -6.41 10.84 -20.94
N GLN A 153 -7.33 11.79 -21.20
CA GLN A 153 -8.38 11.70 -22.23
C GLN A 153 -9.29 10.49 -22.04
N ASP A 154 -9.43 10.03 -20.79
CA ASP A 154 -10.36 8.97 -20.40
C ASP A 154 -11.64 9.61 -19.84
N PRO A 155 -12.84 9.33 -20.40
CA PRO A 155 -14.10 9.92 -19.94
C PRO A 155 -14.46 9.55 -18.49
N HIS A 156 -13.84 8.53 -17.92
CA HIS A 156 -14.14 8.05 -16.57
C HIS A 156 -13.01 8.27 -15.56
N THR A 157 -11.80 8.60 -16.02
CA THR A 157 -10.61 8.78 -15.18
C THR A 157 -10.09 10.20 -15.31
N SER A 158 -10.32 11.02 -14.28
CA SER A 158 -9.81 12.38 -14.19
C SER A 158 -8.35 12.42 -13.72
N VAL A 159 -7.69 13.57 -13.91
CA VAL A 159 -6.36 13.83 -13.33
C VAL A 159 -6.38 13.73 -11.80
N ASN A 160 -7.46 14.17 -11.14
CA ASN A 160 -7.58 14.06 -9.69
C ASN A 160 -7.66 12.60 -9.23
N ASP A 161 -8.33 11.72 -9.99
CA ASP A 161 -8.33 10.28 -9.67
C ASP A 161 -6.89 9.71 -9.65
N LEU A 162 -6.04 10.19 -10.56
CA LEU A 162 -4.63 9.81 -10.65
C LEU A 162 -3.76 10.39 -9.51
N VAL A 163 -4.04 11.61 -9.06
CA VAL A 163 -3.39 12.21 -7.88
C VAL A 163 -3.77 11.43 -6.62
N ASN A 164 -5.06 11.15 -6.45
CA ASN A 164 -5.60 10.42 -5.30
C ASN A 164 -5.03 9.00 -5.22
N ILE A 165 -4.95 8.27 -6.34
CA ILE A 165 -4.38 6.91 -6.32
C ILE A 165 -2.88 6.93 -5.97
N ALA A 166 -2.11 7.90 -6.47
CA ALA A 166 -0.70 8.05 -6.11
C ALA A 166 -0.51 8.34 -4.61
N GLN A 167 -1.38 9.18 -4.04
CA GLN A 167 -1.41 9.45 -2.60
C GLN A 167 -1.80 8.19 -1.80
N ALA A 168 -2.78 7.43 -2.26
CA ALA A 168 -3.18 6.18 -1.62
C ALA A 168 -2.03 5.15 -1.59
N TYR A 169 -1.24 5.03 -2.66
CA TYR A 169 -0.03 4.18 -2.68
C TYR A 169 1.01 4.60 -1.64
N GLN A 170 1.32 5.91 -1.56
CA GLN A 170 2.25 6.46 -0.56
C GLN A 170 1.76 6.18 0.88
N LEU A 171 0.48 6.45 1.16
CA LEU A 171 -0.13 6.24 2.46
C LEU A 171 -0.21 4.76 2.85
N CYS A 172 -0.54 3.86 1.91
CA CYS A 172 -0.52 2.42 2.15
C CYS A 172 0.89 1.90 2.43
N GLY A 173 1.92 2.50 1.81
CA GLY A 173 3.31 2.21 2.14
C GLY A 173 3.63 2.49 3.60
N LEU A 174 3.21 3.67 4.10
CA LEU A 174 3.36 4.03 5.51
C LEU A 174 2.53 3.14 6.43
N LEU A 175 1.26 2.91 6.09
CA LEU A 175 0.36 2.07 6.88
C LEU A 175 0.93 0.68 7.07
N LEU A 176 1.35 0.02 5.99
CA LEU A 176 1.93 -1.32 6.04
C LEU A 176 3.24 -1.35 6.84
N LEU A 177 4.09 -0.34 6.65
CA LEU A 177 5.35 -0.23 7.37
C LEU A 177 5.13 -0.09 8.88
N TYR A 178 4.18 0.76 9.30
CA TYR A 178 3.83 0.94 10.71
C TYR A 178 3.14 -0.27 11.35
N CYS A 179 2.39 -1.04 10.57
CA CYS A 179 1.84 -2.31 11.07
C CYS A 179 2.96 -3.31 11.42
N ALA A 180 4.03 -3.35 10.63
CA ALA A 180 5.12 -4.31 10.81
C ALA A 180 6.22 -3.80 11.77
N TYR A 181 6.43 -2.48 11.82
CA TYR A 181 7.45 -1.81 12.62
C TYR A 181 6.82 -0.69 13.47
N PRO A 182 6.02 -1.04 14.50
CA PRO A 182 5.30 -0.08 15.32
C PRO A 182 6.23 0.91 16.05
N ASN A 183 7.47 0.51 16.31
CA ASN A 183 8.50 1.32 16.95
C ASN A 183 8.90 2.59 16.15
N LEU A 184 8.51 2.68 14.88
CA LEU A 184 8.67 3.92 14.09
C LEU A 184 7.71 5.03 14.57
N LEU A 185 6.63 4.68 15.27
CA LEU A 185 5.63 5.61 15.79
C LEU A 185 5.91 6.08 17.22
N ASP A 186 6.78 5.39 17.98
CA ASP A 186 7.06 5.71 19.38
C ASP A 186 7.55 7.15 19.59
N CYS A 187 8.30 7.71 18.63
CA CYS A 187 8.78 9.09 18.68
C CYS A 187 7.74 10.14 18.24
N LYS A 188 6.58 9.71 17.73
CA LYS A 188 5.53 10.58 17.16
C LYS A 188 4.28 10.64 18.04
N LEU A 189 4.13 9.73 18.99
CA LEU A 189 3.03 9.70 19.93
C LEU A 189 3.38 10.48 21.21
N PRO A 190 2.42 11.17 21.85
CA PRO A 190 2.66 11.82 23.13
C PRO A 190 3.05 10.79 24.20
N PRO A 191 4.00 11.09 25.10
CA PRO A 191 4.31 10.18 26.21
C PRO A 191 3.06 10.01 27.10
N GLU A 192 2.70 8.76 27.39
CA GLU A 192 1.49 8.36 28.15
C GLU A 192 1.36 9.01 29.55
N THR A 193 2.44 9.62 30.06
CA THR A 193 2.56 10.10 31.45
C THR A 193 2.24 11.60 31.67
N SER A 194 1.91 12.38 30.64
CA SER A 194 1.61 13.81 30.81
C SER A 194 0.15 14.09 31.20
N HIS A 195 -0.19 13.89 32.46
CA HIS A 195 -1.49 14.29 33.04
C HIS A 195 -1.73 15.82 33.13
N ALA A 196 -0.73 16.66 32.78
CA ALA A 196 -0.75 18.10 33.03
C ALA A 196 -1.15 18.99 31.84
N ALA A 197 -1.36 18.45 30.64
CA ALA A 197 -1.71 19.23 29.44
C ALA A 197 -3.15 18.95 28.97
N ARG A 198 -4.14 19.15 29.85
CA ARG A 198 -5.58 19.05 29.51
C ARG A 198 -6.19 20.40 29.11
N THR A 199 -5.40 21.24 28.46
CA THR A 199 -5.87 22.52 27.93
C THR A 199 -5.21 22.72 26.58
N TRP A 200 -5.79 22.08 25.57
CA TRP A 200 -5.96 22.49 24.17
C TRP A 200 -6.30 21.23 23.37
N VAL A 201 -7.53 21.18 22.85
CA VAL A 201 -8.08 20.06 22.10
C VAL A 201 -7.39 20.01 20.72
N SER A 202 -6.33 19.23 20.63
CA SER A 202 -5.83 18.67 19.38
C SER A 202 -5.75 17.16 19.61
N GLU A 203 -6.67 16.45 18.98
CA GLU A 203 -6.94 15.02 19.17
C GLU A 203 -5.85 14.18 18.53
N THR A 204 -4.74 14.05 19.24
CA THR A 204 -3.68 13.10 18.90
C THR A 204 -4.16 11.68 19.21
N PRO A 205 -3.88 10.69 18.35
CA PRO A 205 -4.22 9.29 18.61
C PRO A 205 -3.52 8.83 19.89
N ARG A 206 -4.27 8.15 20.74
CA ARG A 206 -3.85 7.74 22.09
C ARG A 206 -3.11 6.41 22.08
N SER A 207 -3.17 5.68 20.97
CA SER A 207 -2.46 4.41 20.76
C SER A 207 -2.01 4.23 19.31
N ILE A 208 -1.05 3.32 19.09
CA ILE A 208 -0.62 2.91 17.75
C ILE A 208 -1.81 2.37 16.94
N ALA A 209 -2.70 1.59 17.57
CA ALA A 209 -3.88 1.04 16.90
C ALA A 209 -4.82 2.14 16.38
N GLU A 210 -5.08 3.18 17.17
CA GLU A 210 -5.89 4.33 16.76
C GLU A 210 -5.26 5.10 15.60
N TYR A 211 -3.93 5.27 15.61
CA TYR A 211 -3.20 5.90 14.51
C TYR A 211 -3.33 5.10 13.20
N LEU A 212 -3.14 3.77 13.27
CA LEU A 212 -3.25 2.89 12.11
C LEU A 212 -4.67 2.89 11.51
N ILE A 213 -5.70 2.82 12.37
CA ILE A 213 -7.11 2.89 11.94
C ILE A 213 -7.42 4.24 11.28
N SER A 214 -6.94 5.33 11.89
CA SER A 214 -7.10 6.67 11.33
C SER A 214 -6.43 6.80 9.95
N LEU A 215 -5.25 6.19 9.78
CA LEU A 215 -4.51 6.21 8.52
C LEU A 215 -5.26 5.41 7.45
N ALA A 216 -5.80 4.25 7.82
CA ALA A 216 -6.68 3.45 6.96
C ALA A 216 -7.94 4.22 6.53
N PHE A 217 -8.59 4.96 7.45
CA PHE A 217 -9.74 5.80 7.10
C PHE A 217 -9.34 6.94 6.15
N HIS A 218 -8.17 7.55 6.35
CA HIS A 218 -7.68 8.57 5.44
C HIS A 218 -7.45 8.02 4.03
N VAL A 219 -6.82 6.84 3.91
CA VAL A 219 -6.68 6.15 2.60
C VAL A 219 -8.04 5.91 1.95
N LEU A 220 -9.03 5.40 2.69
CA LEU A 220 -10.36 5.15 2.14
C LEU A 220 -11.07 6.43 1.71
N ARG A 221 -10.92 7.53 2.45
CA ARG A 221 -11.47 8.83 2.07
C ARG A 221 -10.82 9.37 0.80
N VAL A 222 -9.50 9.26 0.65
CA VAL A 222 -8.79 9.61 -0.59
C VAL A 222 -9.33 8.79 -1.77
N LEU A 223 -9.48 7.48 -1.59
CA LEU A 223 -10.03 6.62 -2.64
C LEU A 223 -11.49 6.97 -2.97
N GLU A 224 -12.35 7.27 -1.98
CA GLU A 224 -13.77 7.63 -2.17
C GLU A 224 -14.00 8.94 -2.93
N GLN A 225 -12.99 9.81 -3.02
CA GLN A 225 -13.06 10.98 -3.91
C GLN A 225 -13.04 10.57 -5.39
N ASN A 226 -12.55 9.38 -5.71
CA ASN A 226 -12.45 8.94 -7.09
C ASN A 226 -13.81 8.60 -7.70
N SER A 227 -13.94 8.85 -9.00
CA SER A 227 -15.09 8.40 -9.78
C SER A 227 -15.33 6.90 -9.58
N LYS A 228 -16.59 6.51 -9.35
CA LYS A 228 -16.98 5.09 -9.20
C LYS A 228 -16.61 4.23 -10.41
N ASN A 229 -16.45 4.88 -11.57
CA ASN A 229 -16.09 4.25 -12.83
C ASN A 229 -14.64 4.52 -13.27
N SER A 230 -13.82 5.16 -12.43
CA SER A 230 -12.42 5.44 -12.72
C SER A 230 -11.65 4.19 -13.12
N GLY A 231 -10.78 4.30 -14.11
CA GLY A 231 -9.83 3.27 -14.52
C GLY A 231 -8.85 2.89 -13.40
N THR A 232 -8.62 3.76 -12.42
CA THR A 232 -7.75 3.48 -11.26
C THR A 232 -8.18 2.27 -10.44
N ARG A 233 -9.46 1.86 -10.54
CA ARG A 233 -9.98 0.66 -9.86
C ARG A 233 -9.11 -0.57 -10.09
N THR A 234 -8.55 -0.73 -11.29
CA THR A 234 -7.73 -1.91 -11.65
C THR A 234 -6.42 -2.01 -10.88
N ILE A 235 -6.01 -0.95 -10.18
CA ILE A 235 -4.78 -0.91 -9.39
C ILE A 235 -5.04 -0.67 -7.89
N GLU A 236 -6.29 -0.76 -7.44
CA GLU A 236 -6.65 -0.53 -6.03
C GLU A 236 -6.56 -1.79 -5.15
N ALA A 237 -6.55 -3.00 -5.72
CA ALA A 237 -6.76 -4.25 -4.97
C ALA A 237 -5.77 -4.44 -3.80
N ILE A 238 -4.49 -4.18 -4.03
CA ILE A 238 -3.45 -4.27 -2.99
C ILE A 238 -3.64 -3.21 -1.88
N LEU A 239 -4.07 -2.00 -2.24
CA LEU A 239 -4.33 -0.92 -1.29
C LEU A 239 -5.47 -1.31 -0.35
N LEU A 240 -6.56 -1.85 -0.91
CA LEU A 240 -7.70 -2.32 -0.14
C LEU A 240 -7.33 -3.47 0.80
N LEU A 241 -6.47 -4.39 0.37
CA LEU A 241 -5.97 -5.47 1.23
C LEU A 241 -5.15 -4.91 2.41
N ILE A 242 -4.23 -3.97 2.15
CA ILE A 242 -3.39 -3.35 3.20
C ILE A 242 -4.28 -2.63 4.22
N VAL A 243 -5.22 -1.81 3.74
CA VAL A 243 -6.19 -1.11 4.60
C VAL A 243 -7.01 -2.09 5.45
N SER A 244 -7.44 -3.20 4.86
CA SER A 244 -8.23 -4.21 5.56
C SER A 244 -7.52 -4.82 6.77
N GLY A 245 -6.18 -4.86 6.74
CA GLY A 245 -5.33 -5.45 7.78
C GLY A 245 -5.41 -4.76 9.15
N VAL A 246 -6.02 -3.57 9.25
CA VAL A 246 -6.12 -2.83 10.52
C VAL A 246 -7.56 -2.51 10.95
N LEU A 247 -8.56 -2.83 10.11
CA LEU A 247 -9.96 -2.50 10.38
C LEU A 247 -10.62 -3.53 11.31
N SER A 248 -10.31 -3.52 12.61
CA SER A 248 -10.98 -4.35 13.63
C SER A 248 -12.27 -3.69 14.16
N GLN A 249 -13.34 -4.46 14.39
CA GLN A 249 -14.54 -3.93 15.07
C GLN A 249 -14.33 -3.74 16.59
N ARG A 250 -13.38 -4.46 17.19
CA ARG A 250 -13.15 -4.42 18.64
C ARG A 250 -12.37 -3.19 19.10
N ALA A 251 -11.60 -2.56 18.22
CA ALA A 251 -10.81 -1.38 18.56
C ALA A 251 -11.69 -0.15 18.90
N VAL A 252 -13.01 -0.22 18.71
CA VAL A 252 -13.91 0.94 18.78
C VAL A 252 -14.70 1.06 20.10
N CYS A 253 -14.74 0.10 21.05
CA CYS A 253 -15.35 0.28 22.41
C CYS A 253 -15.13 -0.95 23.36
N PRO A 254 -15.14 -0.84 24.73
CA PRO A 254 -16.09 -0.03 25.52
C PRO A 254 -15.57 0.61 26.84
N SER A 255 -15.71 1.93 26.97
CA SER A 255 -16.04 2.56 28.25
C SER A 255 -16.94 3.77 28.00
N GLY A 256 -18.26 3.59 28.09
CA GLY A 256 -19.25 4.59 28.52
C GLY A 256 -19.39 5.93 27.79
N SER A 257 -18.60 6.23 26.79
CA SER A 257 -18.73 7.39 25.91
C SER A 257 -18.39 6.91 24.52
N GLU A 258 -19.30 7.11 23.57
CA GLU A 258 -19.02 7.03 22.14
C GLU A 258 -17.91 8.04 21.83
N GLY A 259 -16.66 7.63 22.07
CA GLY A 259 -15.47 8.42 21.90
C GLY A 259 -15.09 8.41 20.44
N GLU A 260 -15.78 9.27 19.71
CA GLU A 260 -15.46 9.83 18.40
C GLU A 260 -13.95 9.78 18.06
N ILE A 261 -13.56 8.99 17.06
CA ILE A 261 -12.19 8.96 16.54
C ILE A 261 -12.11 9.95 15.37
N GLN A 262 -11.73 11.18 15.67
CA GLN A 262 -11.31 12.17 14.68
C GLN A 262 -9.79 12.36 14.80
N CYS A 263 -9.05 11.95 13.77
CA CYS A 263 -7.61 12.13 13.73
C CYS A 263 -7.25 12.81 12.41
N ASP A 264 -6.85 14.09 12.49
CA ASP A 264 -6.24 14.79 11.35
C ASP A 264 -4.78 14.37 11.23
N ILE A 265 -4.56 13.20 10.61
CA ILE A 265 -3.23 12.70 10.26
C ILE A 265 -2.45 13.71 9.40
N CYS A 266 -3.15 14.60 8.69
CA CYS A 266 -2.56 15.69 7.92
C CYS A 266 -1.62 16.59 8.76
N TYR A 267 -1.89 16.78 10.06
CA TYR A 267 -0.99 17.52 10.96
C TYR A 267 0.18 16.69 11.49
N GLN A 268 0.07 15.35 11.47
CA GLN A 268 1.08 14.43 12.02
C GLN A 268 2.08 13.92 10.97
N LEU A 269 1.79 14.12 9.68
CA LEU A 269 2.71 13.85 8.57
C LEU A 269 2.99 15.18 7.82
N PRO A 270 3.93 16.01 8.32
CA PRO A 270 4.21 17.35 7.78
C PRO A 270 4.60 17.38 6.29
N GLY A 271 4.98 16.22 5.71
CA GLY A 271 5.36 16.08 4.30
C GLY A 271 4.22 15.74 3.32
N ILE A 272 3.06 15.25 3.81
CA ILE A 272 1.93 14.82 2.96
C ILE A 272 0.88 15.94 2.80
N SER A 273 1.06 17.05 3.52
CA SER A 273 0.18 18.21 3.42
C SER A 273 0.51 19.05 2.19
N ARG A 274 -0.32 18.96 1.15
CA ARG A 274 -0.66 20.04 0.21
C ARG A 274 -1.80 19.59 -0.72
N SER A 275 -3.02 20.06 -0.47
CA SER A 275 -4.06 20.42 -1.47
C SER A 275 -5.52 20.20 -1.05
N HIS A 276 -5.83 19.89 0.20
CA HIS A 276 -7.23 19.90 0.65
C HIS A 276 -7.46 20.94 1.73
N GLU A 277 -8.13 22.03 1.35
CA GLU A 277 -8.87 22.86 2.29
C GLU A 277 -9.91 21.96 2.95
N HIS A 278 -9.66 21.59 4.21
CA HIS A 278 -10.56 20.75 4.98
C HIS A 278 -11.87 21.49 5.22
N SER A 279 -12.90 21.11 4.46
CA SER A 279 -14.28 21.34 4.87
C SER A 279 -14.52 20.49 6.11
N SER A 280 -14.70 21.15 7.25
CA SER A 280 -14.95 20.60 8.60
C SER A 280 -16.29 19.85 8.75
N LEU A 281 -16.77 19.25 7.66
CA LEU A 281 -18.10 18.63 7.53
C LEU A 281 -18.06 17.13 7.18
N HIS A 282 -16.88 16.51 7.04
CA HIS A 282 -16.82 15.07 6.80
C HIS A 282 -17.08 14.28 8.08
N GLY A 283 -18.24 13.62 8.13
CA GLY A 283 -18.63 12.73 9.23
C GLY A 283 -17.55 11.71 9.58
N GLN A 284 -17.53 11.34 10.86
CA GLN A 284 -16.66 10.30 11.39
C GLN A 284 -16.96 8.97 10.68
N MET A 285 -15.91 8.32 10.19
CA MET A 285 -16.02 7.01 9.54
C MET A 285 -15.92 5.95 10.61
N THR A 286 -16.88 5.03 10.66
CA THR A 286 -16.83 3.87 11.56
C THR A 286 -16.08 2.70 10.90
N ALA A 287 -15.59 1.76 11.71
CA ALA A 287 -14.97 0.54 11.19
C ALA A 287 -15.93 -0.25 10.29
N THR A 288 -17.23 -0.25 10.59
CA THR A 288 -18.26 -0.91 9.80
C THR A 288 -18.43 -0.26 8.42
N GLU A 289 -18.50 1.08 8.36
CA GLU A 289 -18.58 1.82 7.09
C GLU A 289 -17.30 1.61 6.26
N ALA A 290 -16.13 1.68 6.90
CA ALA A 290 -14.85 1.43 6.24
C ALA A 290 -14.79 0.02 5.61
N ARG A 291 -15.22 -1.02 6.34
CA ARG A 291 -15.31 -2.38 5.81
C ARG A 291 -16.31 -2.49 4.65
N ALA A 292 -17.47 -1.83 4.75
CA ALA A 292 -18.45 -1.80 3.66
C ALA A 292 -17.91 -1.12 2.40
N LEU A 293 -17.13 -0.05 2.54
CA LEU A 293 -16.44 0.62 1.44
C LEU A 293 -15.41 -0.31 0.77
N VAL A 294 -14.58 -1.00 1.55
CA VAL A 294 -13.62 -2.00 1.05
C VAL A 294 -14.33 -3.07 0.23
N VAL A 295 -15.40 -3.68 0.76
CA VAL A 295 -16.16 -4.73 0.05
C VAL A 295 -16.77 -4.20 -1.24
N THR A 296 -17.35 -2.99 -1.19
CA THR A 296 -17.94 -2.34 -2.36
C THR A 296 -16.90 -2.09 -3.44
N ARG A 297 -15.69 -1.64 -3.07
CA ARG A 297 -14.60 -1.40 -4.02
C ARG A 297 -14.09 -2.69 -4.64
N PHE A 298 -13.86 -3.74 -3.84
CA PHE A 298 -13.53 -5.06 -4.40
C PHE A 298 -14.60 -5.53 -5.40
N GLN A 299 -15.89 -5.34 -5.12
CA GLN A 299 -16.94 -5.68 -6.07
C GLN A 299 -16.80 -4.90 -7.39
N ARG A 300 -16.57 -3.58 -7.32
CA ARG A 300 -16.34 -2.75 -8.53
C ARG A 300 -15.14 -3.22 -9.35
N ILE A 301 -14.09 -3.74 -8.70
CA ILE A 301 -12.93 -4.33 -9.40
C ILE A 301 -13.34 -5.64 -10.08
N GLN A 302 -14.07 -6.52 -9.37
CA GLN A 302 -14.54 -7.80 -9.91
C GLN A 302 -15.45 -7.64 -11.12
N ASP A 303 -16.24 -6.56 -11.17
CA ASP A 303 -17.12 -6.28 -12.30
C ASP A 303 -16.35 -5.98 -13.60
N ILE A 304 -15.09 -5.57 -13.51
CA ILE A 304 -14.20 -5.26 -14.66
C ILE A 304 -13.21 -6.40 -14.90
N LEU A 305 -12.65 -6.95 -13.83
CA LEU A 305 -11.61 -7.97 -13.80
C LEU A 305 -12.17 -9.21 -13.08
N PRO A 306 -12.95 -10.07 -13.75
CA PRO A 306 -13.61 -11.23 -13.14
C PRO A 306 -12.62 -12.39 -12.88
N PHE A 307 -11.40 -12.08 -12.45
CA PHE A 307 -10.36 -13.06 -12.19
C PHE A 307 -10.48 -13.64 -10.79
N ASN A 308 -10.13 -14.92 -10.66
CA ASN A 308 -10.11 -15.63 -9.38
C ASN A 308 -9.21 -14.95 -8.34
N THR A 309 -8.19 -14.21 -8.77
CA THR A 309 -7.27 -13.46 -7.90
C THR A 309 -8.01 -12.44 -7.04
N ILE A 310 -8.85 -11.58 -7.64
CA ILE A 310 -9.61 -10.56 -6.91
C ILE A 310 -10.60 -11.22 -5.93
N TRP A 311 -11.26 -12.30 -6.38
CA TRP A 311 -12.13 -13.09 -5.50
C TRP A 311 -11.39 -13.64 -4.28
N ARG A 312 -10.19 -14.18 -4.47
CA ARG A 312 -9.35 -14.68 -3.37
C ARG A 312 -8.89 -13.57 -2.42
N MET A 313 -8.53 -12.40 -2.94
CA MET A 313 -8.19 -11.24 -2.10
C MET A 313 -9.38 -10.82 -1.25
N LYS A 314 -10.59 -10.79 -1.82
CA LYS A 314 -11.83 -10.52 -1.08
C LYS A 314 -12.07 -11.57 0.02
N LEU A 315 -11.88 -12.85 -0.27
CA LEU A 315 -11.99 -13.91 0.75
C LEU A 315 -10.95 -13.77 1.87
N LEU A 316 -9.71 -13.43 1.52
CA LEU A 316 -8.65 -13.15 2.49
C LEU A 316 -9.05 -11.99 3.41
N VAL A 317 -9.59 -10.90 2.86
CA VAL A 317 -10.10 -9.75 3.64
C VAL A 317 -11.17 -10.16 4.63
N LEU A 318 -12.15 -10.97 4.20
CA LEU A 318 -13.21 -11.45 5.10
C LEU A 318 -12.66 -12.34 6.22
N GLU A 319 -11.67 -13.18 5.91
CA GLU A 319 -11.03 -14.05 6.90
C GLU A 319 -10.18 -13.26 7.92
N ILE A 320 -9.45 -12.24 7.45
CA ILE A 320 -8.72 -11.30 8.33
C ILE A 320 -9.69 -10.70 9.35
N TRP A 321 -10.80 -10.12 8.88
CA TRP A 321 -11.79 -9.51 9.77
C TRP A 321 -12.40 -10.51 10.75
N ARG A 322 -12.74 -11.71 10.28
CA ARG A 322 -13.27 -12.78 11.13
C ARG A 322 -12.32 -13.10 12.30
N LEU A 323 -11.03 -13.20 12.04
CA LEU A 323 -10.02 -13.49 13.07
C LEU A 323 -9.74 -12.29 13.98
N MET A 324 -9.64 -11.08 13.43
CA MET A 324 -9.47 -9.85 14.23
C MET A 324 -10.63 -9.66 15.21
N ASP A 325 -11.87 -9.92 14.78
CA ASP A 325 -13.06 -9.76 15.62
C ASP A 325 -13.16 -10.86 16.69
N GLN A 326 -12.50 -12.00 16.48
CA GLN A 326 -12.32 -13.04 17.50
C GLN A 326 -11.23 -12.68 18.53
N GLY A 327 -10.43 -11.66 18.26
CA GLY A 327 -9.35 -11.17 19.13
C GLY A 327 -8.00 -11.80 18.85
N SER A 328 -7.86 -12.46 17.71
CA SER A 328 -6.55 -12.90 17.23
C SER A 328 -5.75 -11.69 16.74
N ASP A 329 -4.48 -11.62 17.13
CA ASP A 329 -3.52 -10.72 16.49
C ASP A 329 -3.17 -11.30 15.12
N VAL A 330 -3.69 -10.66 14.06
CA VAL A 330 -3.59 -11.17 12.69
C VAL A 330 -2.89 -10.16 11.80
N PHE A 331 -1.81 -10.62 11.18
CA PHE A 331 -1.18 -9.93 10.07
C PHE A 331 -1.54 -10.67 8.77
N TRP A 332 -2.10 -9.97 7.79
CA TRP A 332 -2.59 -10.59 6.56
C TRP A 332 -1.52 -11.37 5.77
N VAL A 333 -0.26 -10.93 5.82
CA VAL A 333 0.88 -11.66 5.24
C VAL A 333 1.07 -13.02 5.90
N ASP A 334 0.79 -13.17 7.19
CA ASP A 334 0.92 -14.47 7.86
C ASP A 334 -0.07 -15.47 7.31
N LEU A 335 -1.30 -15.04 7.05
CA LEU A 335 -2.33 -15.87 6.42
C LEU A 335 -1.90 -16.29 5.02
N LEU A 336 -1.27 -15.39 4.24
CA LEU A 336 -0.71 -15.76 2.94
C LEU A 336 0.37 -16.83 3.07
N VAL A 337 1.30 -16.66 4.01
CA VAL A 337 2.42 -17.60 4.23
C VAL A 337 1.90 -18.96 4.71
N GLN A 338 1.04 -18.99 5.72
CA GLN A 338 0.50 -20.22 6.31
C GLN A 338 -0.36 -21.03 5.34
N ASN A 339 -1.14 -20.35 4.49
CA ASN A 339 -1.97 -21.02 3.47
C ASN A 339 -1.20 -21.32 2.18
N ASN A 340 0.10 -21.00 2.12
CA ASN A 340 0.94 -21.09 0.93
C ASN A 340 0.30 -20.38 -0.29
N TRP A 341 -0.29 -19.22 -0.06
CA TRP A 341 -0.88 -18.38 -1.09
C TRP A 341 0.20 -17.46 -1.67
N GLN A 342 0.73 -17.88 -2.81
CA GLN A 342 1.71 -17.14 -3.60
C GLN A 342 1.05 -16.74 -4.91
N PHE A 343 0.19 -15.73 -4.89
CA PHE A 343 -0.43 -15.21 -6.10
C PHE A 343 -0.13 -13.72 -6.24
N VAL A 344 0.00 -13.27 -7.48
CA VAL A 344 0.19 -11.85 -7.80
C VAL A 344 -1.13 -11.13 -7.55
N MET A 345 -1.13 -10.09 -6.71
CA MET A 345 -2.34 -9.37 -6.28
C MET A 345 -2.81 -8.31 -7.30
N ILE A 346 -2.84 -8.70 -8.57
CA ILE A 346 -3.17 -7.84 -9.72
C ILE A 346 -4.61 -7.37 -9.64
#